data_AF-A0A6C0ECM0-F1
#
_entry.id   AF-A0A6C0ECM0-F1
#
_cell.length_a   1.000
_cell.length_b   1.000
_cell.length_c   1.000
_cell.angle_alpha   90.00
_cell.angle_beta   90.00
_cell.angle_gamma   90.00
#
_symmetry.space_group_name_H-M   'P 1'
#
loop_
_entity.id
_entity.type
_entity.pdbx_description
1 polymer ?
#
loop_
_entity_poly.entity_id
_entity_poly.type
_entity_poly.pdbx_seq_one_letter_code
_entity_poly.pdbx_strand_id
1 'polypeptide(L)'
;MQRIEGLEDGKYYIGRCILNDKQKEIAYNNPHCTEYFCNYKNIVECTDCVKYLLNNKKIKLFNEDFFEQKLDLKNDTKEDIKTCKKKCNNGYIYNHIERNEEKNNKFEIDNYKLMDMFKNNDFITKYSDLPYLINYENTFPKPKTVVHWGQLKMLLITILFLIKVVDPDEKEVHIIYAGSARGDNILLLAEMFPNTIWYLVDPRPHNKKLYTKLNNKDQIHEILKEYFTDDIAKRYSEKFKNRNHKLLFLSDIREGTEDEKVLANQESNANWHRIIQPDFSYLKFRCGYESDKIYKYYKGEIYLQVYAPASSTEARILFKKELEDYEYNIDEYQGKMLYFNRVIRPSYHKTLFKENYYFDHCYDCTYFSYIIKNYLSKFSNVNPFSNQKHKGSTNNKKSKDIFSIMKYITNYLCKHSQDKIKSHNNYVRNNIIQ
;
A
#
# COMPACT_ATOMS: atom_id res chain seq x y z
N MET A 1 -8.15 -16.61 4.65
CA MET A 1 -9.00 -17.81 4.53
C MET A 1 -8.08 -18.99 4.29
N GLN A 2 -8.25 -20.04 5.09
CA GLN A 2 -7.37 -21.20 5.11
C GLN A 2 -8.09 -22.32 4.35
N ARG A 3 -7.39 -22.98 3.42
CA ARG A 3 -7.95 -24.10 2.67
C ARG A 3 -7.64 -25.40 3.40
N ILE A 4 -8.68 -26.13 3.80
CA ILE A 4 -8.56 -27.53 4.20
C ILE A 4 -8.53 -28.42 2.97
N GLU A 5 -9.30 -28.08 1.93
CA GLU A 5 -9.22 -28.74 0.63
C GLU A 5 -7.78 -28.71 0.10
N GLY A 6 -7.19 -29.90 -0.01
CA GLY A 6 -5.81 -30.11 -0.44
C GLY A 6 -4.79 -30.32 0.69
N LEU A 7 -5.09 -30.12 1.98
CA LEU A 7 -4.24 -30.69 3.05
C LEU A 7 -4.39 -32.22 3.08
N GLU A 8 -5.62 -32.72 2.88
CA GLU A 8 -5.96 -34.14 2.87
C GLU A 8 -5.35 -34.87 1.65
N ASP A 9 -5.36 -34.22 0.48
CA ASP A 9 -4.80 -34.76 -0.77
C ASP A 9 -3.31 -34.41 -0.95
N GLY A 10 -2.65 -33.87 0.08
CA GLY A 10 -1.23 -33.54 0.08
C GLY A 10 -0.81 -32.30 -0.71
N LYS A 11 -1.73 -31.60 -1.38
CA LYS A 11 -1.48 -30.34 -2.13
C LYS A 11 -0.97 -29.19 -1.24
N TYR A 12 -1.31 -29.15 0.04
CA TYR A 12 -0.83 -28.16 1.00
C TYR A 12 -0.12 -28.82 2.19
N TYR A 13 0.66 -28.03 2.93
CA TYR A 13 1.27 -28.44 4.19
C TYR A 13 1.28 -27.30 5.22
N ILE A 14 1.35 -27.64 6.50
CA ILE A 14 1.58 -26.65 7.57
C ILE A 14 3.08 -26.44 7.69
N GLY A 15 3.54 -25.20 7.52
CA GLY A 15 4.95 -24.85 7.65
C GLY A 15 5.24 -24.05 8.91
N ARG A 16 6.45 -24.18 9.44
CA ARG A 16 7.00 -23.29 10.46
C ARG A 16 8.25 -22.61 9.92
N CYS A 17 8.23 -21.29 9.82
CA CYS A 17 9.43 -20.50 9.67
C CYS A 17 10.18 -20.44 11.00
N ILE A 18 11.43 -20.91 11.00
CA ILE A 18 12.34 -20.83 12.14
C ILE A 18 12.76 -19.37 12.34
N LEU A 19 12.52 -18.85 13.53
CA LEU A 19 13.00 -17.54 13.98
C LEU A 19 13.81 -17.71 15.25
N ASN A 20 14.96 -17.04 15.34
CA ASN A 20 15.68 -16.91 16.61
C ASN A 20 14.97 -15.93 17.56
N ASP A 21 15.37 -15.87 18.83
CA ASP A 21 14.68 -15.06 19.84
C ASP A 21 14.63 -13.57 19.49
N LYS A 22 15.73 -13.02 18.95
CA LYS A 22 15.81 -11.63 18.50
C LYS A 22 14.84 -11.36 17.33
N GLN A 23 14.79 -12.26 16.35
CA GLN A 23 13.86 -12.14 15.21
C GLN A 23 12.41 -12.23 15.65
N LYS A 24 12.08 -13.11 16.62
CA LYS A 24 10.73 -13.21 17.19
C LYS A 24 10.30 -11.94 17.89
N GLU A 25 11.17 -11.39 18.74
CA GLU A 25 10.90 -10.13 19.44
C GLU A 25 10.62 -9.01 18.43
N ILE A 26 11.48 -8.86 17.42
CA ILE A 26 11.29 -7.87 16.36
C ILE A 26 10.00 -8.12 15.59
N ALA A 27 9.71 -9.35 15.18
CA ALA A 27 8.50 -9.69 14.42
C ALA A 27 7.22 -9.51 15.24
N TYR A 28 7.24 -9.76 16.55
CA TYR A 28 6.09 -9.54 17.42
C TYR A 28 5.76 -8.05 17.53
N ASN A 29 6.80 -7.23 17.67
CA ASN A 29 6.73 -5.78 17.77
C ASN A 29 6.36 -5.12 16.43
N ASN A 30 7.01 -5.55 15.35
CA ASN A 30 6.76 -5.13 13.97
C ASN A 30 6.35 -6.34 13.09
N PRO A 31 5.05 -6.68 13.02
CA PRO A 31 4.55 -7.86 12.33
C PRO A 31 4.96 -7.95 10.87
N HIS A 32 5.09 -6.81 10.19
CA HIS A 32 5.47 -6.76 8.79
C HIS A 32 6.86 -7.36 8.52
N CYS A 33 7.76 -7.31 9.50
CA CYS A 33 9.12 -7.86 9.39
C CYS A 33 9.18 -9.38 9.35
N THR A 34 8.09 -10.07 9.70
CA THR A 34 8.01 -11.52 9.56
C THR A 34 8.27 -11.96 8.12
N GLU A 35 7.81 -11.17 7.14
CA GLU A 35 8.06 -11.40 5.72
C GLU A 35 9.54 -11.27 5.32
N TYR A 36 10.30 -10.45 6.07
CA TYR A 36 11.73 -10.29 5.88
C TYR A 36 12.49 -11.51 6.42
N PHE A 37 12.16 -11.99 7.61
CA PHE A 37 12.90 -13.08 8.23
C PHE A 37 12.51 -14.47 7.72
N CYS A 38 11.26 -14.62 7.29
CA CYS A 38 10.78 -15.88 6.79
C CYS A 38 11.03 -16.01 5.28
N ASN A 39 11.79 -17.03 4.93
CA ASN A 39 12.06 -17.47 3.58
C ASN A 39 11.91 -18.99 3.52
N TYR A 40 11.81 -19.55 2.31
CA TYR A 40 11.57 -20.98 2.10
C TYR A 40 12.65 -21.89 2.71
N LYS A 41 13.91 -21.43 2.78
CA LYS A 41 15.02 -22.21 3.35
C LYS A 41 14.86 -22.44 4.85
N ASN A 42 14.10 -21.57 5.52
CA ASN A 42 13.88 -21.60 6.96
C ASN A 42 12.53 -22.21 7.33
N ILE A 43 11.82 -22.84 6.39
CA ILE A 43 10.51 -23.47 6.65
C ILE A 43 10.69 -24.96 6.93
N VAL A 44 10.16 -25.39 8.06
CA VAL A 44 10.07 -26.80 8.45
C VAL A 44 8.61 -27.25 8.37
N GLU A 45 8.38 -28.40 7.77
CA GLU A 45 7.05 -28.98 7.71
C GLU A 45 6.56 -29.49 9.08
N CYS A 46 5.33 -29.11 9.44
CA CYS A 46 4.65 -29.36 10.70
C CYS A 46 3.26 -29.99 10.52
N THR A 47 2.95 -30.54 9.33
CA THR A 47 1.67 -31.19 9.03
C THR A 47 1.38 -32.36 9.97
N ASP A 48 2.39 -33.15 10.36
CA ASP A 48 2.21 -34.25 11.31
C ASP A 48 1.93 -33.80 12.76
N CYS A 49 1.95 -32.49 13.02
CA CYS A 49 1.76 -31.90 14.35
C CYS A 49 0.49 -31.04 14.45
N VAL A 50 -0.46 -31.21 13.52
CA VAL A 50 -1.68 -30.38 13.47
C VAL A 50 -2.49 -30.48 14.76
N LYS A 51 -2.71 -31.68 15.33
CA LYS A 51 -3.52 -31.83 16.56
C LYS A 51 -2.81 -31.16 17.74
N TYR A 52 -1.50 -31.37 17.88
CA TYR A 52 -0.68 -30.63 18.85
C TYR A 52 -0.84 -29.11 18.72
N LEU A 53 -0.73 -28.56 17.51
CA LEU A 53 -0.83 -27.12 17.26
C LEU A 53 -2.24 -26.58 17.55
N LEU A 54 -3.31 -27.33 17.20
CA LEU A 54 -4.70 -26.97 17.51
C LEU A 54 -4.99 -27.00 19.00
N ASN A 55 -4.58 -28.06 19.71
CA ASN A 55 -4.80 -28.24 21.14
C ASN A 55 -4.13 -27.14 21.97
N ASN A 56 -2.95 -26.67 21.52
CA ASN A 56 -2.24 -25.57 22.14
C ASN A 56 -2.65 -24.19 21.60
N LYS A 57 -3.72 -24.11 20.81
CA LYS A 57 -4.27 -22.88 20.20
C LYS A 57 -3.22 -22.08 19.39
N LYS A 58 -2.23 -22.77 18.83
CA LYS A 58 -1.16 -22.17 18.01
C LYS A 58 -1.58 -21.95 16.56
N ILE A 59 -2.57 -22.71 16.09
CA ILE A 59 -3.25 -22.49 14.81
C ILE A 59 -4.76 -22.53 14.99
N LYS A 60 -5.47 -21.99 14.00
CA LYS A 60 -6.90 -22.22 13.77
C LYS A 60 -7.03 -22.77 12.35
N LEU A 61 -7.97 -23.68 12.12
CA LEU A 61 -8.34 -24.19 10.80
C LEU A 61 -9.84 -23.91 10.59
N PHE A 62 -10.24 -23.52 9.37
CA PHE A 62 -11.64 -23.24 9.00
C PHE A 62 -11.98 -23.96 7.69
N ASN A 63 -13.14 -24.63 7.62
CA ASN A 63 -13.65 -25.29 6.41
C ASN A 63 -14.31 -24.27 5.48
N GLU A 64 -14.13 -24.40 4.15
CA GLU A 64 -14.61 -23.39 3.18
C GLU A 64 -16.14 -23.23 3.22
N ASP A 65 -16.88 -24.30 3.50
CA ASP A 65 -18.35 -24.30 3.44
C ASP A 65 -19.07 -23.88 4.74
N PHE A 66 -18.39 -23.92 5.89
CA PHE A 66 -19.01 -23.64 7.18
C PHE A 66 -18.05 -22.85 8.06
N PHE A 67 -18.23 -21.53 8.10
CA PHE A 67 -17.44 -20.58 8.89
C PHE A 67 -17.34 -20.87 10.41
N GLU A 68 -17.94 -21.94 10.93
CA GLU A 68 -18.01 -22.25 12.36
C GLU A 68 -17.72 -23.72 12.75
N GLN A 69 -17.48 -24.65 11.82
CA GLN A 69 -17.19 -26.04 12.21
C GLN A 69 -15.69 -26.27 12.48
N LYS A 70 -15.36 -26.59 13.74
CA LYS A 70 -14.07 -27.17 14.13
C LYS A 70 -13.92 -28.54 13.47
N LEU A 71 -12.74 -28.82 12.92
CA LEU A 71 -12.45 -30.10 12.30
C LEU A 71 -12.17 -31.19 13.34
N ASP A 72 -12.77 -32.37 13.14
CA ASP A 72 -12.31 -33.64 13.72
C ASP A 72 -11.30 -34.26 12.75
N LEU A 73 -10.01 -34.11 13.04
CA LEU A 73 -8.94 -34.76 12.28
C LEU A 73 -9.03 -36.28 12.46
N LYS A 74 -9.05 -37.05 11.37
CA LYS A 74 -9.03 -38.52 11.40
C LYS A 74 -7.95 -39.04 12.37
N ASN A 75 -8.30 -40.06 13.14
CA ASN A 75 -7.56 -40.49 14.33
C ASN A 75 -6.21 -41.20 14.07
N ASP A 76 -5.78 -41.37 12.82
CA ASP A 76 -4.70 -42.31 12.48
C ASP A 76 -3.27 -41.76 12.47
N THR A 77 -3.05 -40.46 12.70
CA THR A 77 -1.68 -39.96 12.92
C THR A 77 -1.25 -40.19 14.36
N LYS A 78 -0.34 -41.15 14.58
CA LYS A 78 0.43 -41.27 15.83
C LYS A 78 1.31 -40.02 15.99
N GLU A 79 0.78 -38.96 16.58
CA GLU A 79 1.56 -37.76 16.90
C GLU A 79 2.48 -38.03 18.09
N ASP A 80 3.79 -37.93 17.90
CA ASP A 80 4.73 -37.83 19.02
C ASP A 80 4.77 -36.37 19.52
N ILE A 81 4.04 -36.11 20.60
CA ILE A 81 3.96 -34.80 21.27
C ILE A 81 5.35 -34.24 21.59
N LYS A 82 6.31 -35.08 21.98
CA LYS A 82 7.68 -34.64 22.31
C LYS A 82 8.40 -34.14 21.07
N THR A 83 8.26 -34.85 19.96
CA THR A 83 8.78 -34.44 18.66
C THR A 83 8.10 -33.16 18.16
N CYS A 84 6.77 -33.06 18.26
CA CYS A 84 6.04 -31.86 17.84
C CYS A 84 6.39 -30.62 18.68
N LYS A 85 6.54 -30.77 20.00
CA LYS A 85 7.00 -29.69 20.88
C LYS A 85 8.40 -29.20 20.51
N LYS A 86 9.30 -30.10 20.11
CA LYS A 86 10.66 -29.72 19.67
C LYS A 86 10.66 -29.10 18.26
N LYS A 87 9.89 -29.68 17.34
CA LYS A 87 9.90 -29.36 15.91
C LYS A 87 9.08 -28.13 15.56
N CYS A 88 7.96 -27.88 16.24
CA CYS A 88 6.89 -26.98 15.78
C CYS A 88 6.45 -25.91 16.80
N ASN A 89 7.17 -25.72 17.91
CA ASN A 89 6.76 -24.82 19.00
C ASN A 89 7.58 -23.52 19.11
N ASN A 90 8.18 -23.02 18.02
CA ASN A 90 8.99 -21.80 18.08
C ASN A 90 9.08 -21.08 16.72
N GLY A 91 8.70 -19.81 16.60
CA GLY A 91 8.78 -19.06 15.34
C GLY A 91 7.42 -18.82 14.68
N TYR A 92 7.36 -18.61 13.36
CA TYR A 92 6.11 -18.25 12.67
C TYR A 92 5.45 -19.46 12.01
N ILE A 93 4.18 -19.71 12.31
CA ILE A 93 3.40 -20.78 11.67
C ILE A 93 2.65 -20.26 10.45
N TYR A 94 2.85 -20.96 9.34
CA TYR A 94 2.02 -20.85 8.15
C TYR A 94 0.84 -21.79 8.27
N ASN A 95 -0.35 -21.23 8.15
CA ASN A 95 -1.59 -22.01 8.20
C ASN A 95 -1.75 -22.94 6.99
N HIS A 96 -1.17 -22.59 5.84
CA HIS A 96 -1.05 -23.45 4.67
C HIS A 96 0.09 -22.94 3.79
N ILE A 97 0.83 -23.87 3.20
CA ILE A 97 1.79 -23.62 2.12
C ILE A 97 1.48 -24.63 1.03
N GLU A 98 1.34 -24.13 -0.21
CA GLU A 98 1.17 -24.99 -1.38
C GLU A 98 2.44 -25.81 -1.61
N ARG A 99 2.29 -27.14 -1.71
CA ARG A 99 3.35 -28.03 -2.21
C ARG A 99 3.41 -27.82 -3.72
N ASN A 100 4.45 -27.16 -4.18
CA ASN A 100 4.70 -27.00 -5.60
C ASN A 100 6.20 -27.21 -5.83
N GLU A 101 6.54 -28.33 -6.46
CA GLU A 101 7.93 -28.78 -6.68
C GLU A 101 8.73 -27.79 -7.54
N GLU A 102 8.07 -27.04 -8.43
CA GLU A 102 8.69 -26.02 -9.29
C GLU A 102 9.03 -24.71 -8.55
N LYS A 103 8.49 -24.51 -7.33
CA LYS A 103 8.73 -23.31 -6.49
C LYS A 103 9.70 -23.55 -5.34
N ASN A 104 10.49 -24.63 -5.40
CA ASN A 104 11.66 -24.85 -4.54
C ASN A 104 12.85 -23.93 -4.89
N ASN A 105 12.65 -22.93 -5.74
CA ASN A 105 13.71 -22.04 -6.19
C ASN A 105 14.19 -21.14 -5.05
N LYS A 106 15.49 -21.24 -4.77
CA LYS A 106 16.25 -20.24 -4.05
C LYS A 106 16.21 -18.95 -4.87
N PHE A 107 15.35 -18.02 -4.48
CA PHE A 107 15.30 -16.71 -5.10
C PHE A 107 16.52 -15.88 -4.67
N GLU A 108 17.14 -15.20 -5.63
CA GLU A 108 18.28 -14.32 -5.37
C GLU A 108 17.89 -13.21 -4.39
N ILE A 109 16.63 -12.75 -4.42
CA ILE A 109 16.13 -11.70 -3.51
C ILE A 109 16.29 -12.08 -2.03
N ASP A 110 16.21 -13.38 -1.71
CA ASP A 110 16.33 -13.84 -0.31
C ASP A 110 17.77 -13.72 0.22
N ASN A 111 18.78 -13.59 -0.64
CA ASN A 111 20.16 -13.35 -0.22
C ASN A 111 20.37 -11.92 0.33
N TYR A 112 19.44 -11.00 0.05
CA TYR A 112 19.50 -9.61 0.51
C TYR A 112 18.76 -9.39 1.85
N LYS A 113 18.11 -10.44 2.39
CA LYS A 113 17.37 -10.36 3.65
C LYS A 113 18.27 -10.64 4.86
N LEU A 114 19.31 -9.83 5.00
CA LEU A 114 20.32 -9.96 6.05
C LEU A 114 19.96 -9.14 7.28
N MET A 115 20.16 -9.72 8.48
CA MET A 115 19.82 -9.05 9.75
C MET A 115 20.55 -7.70 9.92
N ASP A 116 21.76 -7.57 9.40
CA ASP A 116 22.54 -6.33 9.48
C ASP A 116 22.00 -5.22 8.55
N MET A 117 21.29 -5.59 7.49
CA MET A 117 20.66 -4.66 6.53
C MET A 117 19.19 -4.37 6.86
N PHE A 118 18.64 -5.03 7.87
CA PHE A 118 17.22 -4.95 8.20
C PHE A 118 16.81 -3.59 8.81
N LYS A 119 17.73 -2.91 9.52
CA LYS A 119 17.48 -1.57 10.03
C LYS A 119 17.92 -0.55 9.00
N ASN A 120 16.97 0.19 8.44
CA ASN A 120 17.26 1.21 7.44
C ASN A 120 17.41 2.57 8.14
N ASN A 121 18.56 3.21 7.94
CA ASN A 121 18.84 4.55 8.47
C ASN A 121 18.31 5.65 7.54
N ASP A 122 18.39 5.43 6.22
CA ASP A 122 17.90 6.36 5.21
C ASP A 122 16.47 6.01 4.81
N PHE A 123 15.60 7.01 4.81
CA PHE A 123 14.19 6.83 4.46
C PHE A 123 13.95 7.17 2.99
N ILE A 124 14.02 6.14 2.13
CA ILE A 124 13.90 6.26 0.68
C ILE A 124 12.44 6.52 0.26
N THR A 125 12.17 7.58 -0.49
CA THR A 125 10.80 7.90 -0.95
C THR A 125 10.63 7.97 -2.46
N LYS A 126 11.75 8.09 -3.20
CA LYS A 126 11.77 8.15 -4.66
C LYS A 126 12.38 6.89 -5.24
N TYR A 127 11.96 6.54 -6.45
CA TYR A 127 12.53 5.44 -7.22
C TYR A 127 14.00 5.67 -7.58
N SER A 128 14.39 6.92 -7.85
CA SER A 128 15.79 7.28 -8.18
C SER A 128 16.77 6.89 -7.08
N ASP A 129 16.30 6.86 -5.83
CA ASP A 129 17.12 6.61 -4.65
C ASP A 129 17.19 5.09 -4.34
N LEU A 130 16.45 4.26 -5.07
CA LEU A 130 16.50 2.81 -4.92
C LEU A 130 17.75 2.24 -5.61
N PRO A 131 18.49 1.33 -4.95
CA PRO A 131 19.59 0.64 -5.59
C PRO A 131 19.05 -0.45 -6.52
N TYR A 132 19.71 -0.63 -7.67
CA TYR A 132 19.47 -1.77 -8.55
C TYR A 132 20.49 -2.86 -8.22
N LEU A 133 20.03 -3.90 -7.52
CA LEU A 133 20.88 -4.99 -7.02
C LEU A 133 20.56 -6.35 -7.64
N ILE A 134 19.39 -6.47 -8.26
CA ILE A 134 18.83 -7.76 -8.68
C ILE A 134 17.85 -7.56 -9.83
N ASN A 135 17.82 -8.52 -10.75
CA ASN A 135 16.80 -8.61 -11.78
C ASN A 135 15.43 -8.96 -11.19
N TYR A 136 14.37 -8.71 -11.95
CA TYR A 136 13.03 -9.05 -11.49
C TYR A 136 12.81 -10.56 -11.44
N GLU A 137 12.53 -11.07 -10.25
CA GLU A 137 12.03 -12.41 -10.01
C GLU A 137 10.54 -12.33 -9.66
N ASN A 138 9.68 -13.01 -10.43
CA ASN A 138 8.24 -13.10 -10.16
C ASN A 138 7.97 -13.92 -8.89
N THR A 139 8.06 -13.25 -7.75
CA THR A 139 8.03 -13.87 -6.43
C THR A 139 7.05 -13.14 -5.52
N PHE A 140 6.34 -13.92 -4.71
CA PHE A 140 5.40 -13.39 -3.74
C PHE A 140 5.94 -13.51 -2.33
N PRO A 141 5.70 -12.51 -1.47
CA PRO A 141 6.07 -12.63 -0.07
C PRO A 141 5.29 -13.73 0.65
N LYS A 142 6.02 -14.48 1.48
CA LYS A 142 5.49 -15.58 2.29
C LYS A 142 6.14 -15.55 3.68
N PRO A 143 5.43 -15.17 4.76
CA PRO A 143 4.03 -14.76 4.75
C PRO A 143 3.88 -13.40 4.07
N LYS A 144 2.70 -13.15 3.49
CA LYS A 144 2.33 -11.81 3.04
C LYS A 144 1.88 -11.03 4.27
N THR A 145 2.76 -10.17 4.77
CA THR A 145 2.44 -9.33 5.94
C THR A 145 2.03 -7.92 5.54
N VAL A 146 2.48 -7.46 4.37
CA VAL A 146 2.14 -6.13 3.86
C VAL A 146 0.69 -6.02 3.43
N VAL A 147 -0.02 -5.06 4.02
CA VAL A 147 -1.45 -4.81 3.78
C VAL A 147 -1.65 -3.82 2.65
N HIS A 148 -2.47 -4.19 1.67
CA HIS A 148 -2.98 -3.25 0.68
C HIS A 148 -4.20 -2.50 1.22
N TRP A 149 -4.14 -1.17 1.21
CA TRP A 149 -5.25 -0.32 1.58
C TRP A 149 -5.52 0.77 0.54
N GLY A 150 -6.32 0.45 -0.48
CA GLY A 150 -6.56 1.30 -1.65
C GLY A 150 -6.93 2.76 -1.33
N GLN A 151 -7.96 3.01 -0.51
CA GLN A 151 -8.37 4.38 -0.19
C GLN A 151 -7.32 5.16 0.61
N LEU A 152 -6.62 4.50 1.55
CA LEU A 152 -5.55 5.14 2.32
C LEU A 152 -4.34 5.42 1.42
N LYS A 153 -3.95 4.48 0.55
CA LYS A 153 -2.95 4.68 -0.50
C LYS A 153 -3.30 5.94 -1.30
N MET A 154 -4.51 5.99 -1.87
CA MET A 154 -4.95 7.09 -2.71
C MET A 154 -4.98 8.43 -1.97
N LEU A 155 -5.39 8.46 -0.70
CA LEU A 155 -5.32 9.67 0.12
C LEU A 155 -3.87 10.14 0.30
N LEU A 156 -2.97 9.26 0.72
CA LEU A 156 -1.60 9.61 1.10
C LEU A 156 -0.74 10.02 -0.08
N ILE A 157 -0.89 9.37 -1.23
CA ILE A 157 -0.18 9.79 -2.44
C ILE A 157 -0.65 11.17 -2.91
N THR A 158 -1.93 11.51 -2.73
CA THR A 158 -2.45 12.82 -3.11
C THR A 158 -2.00 13.89 -2.11
N ILE A 159 -1.98 13.60 -0.80
CA ILE A 159 -1.38 14.50 0.20
C ILE A 159 0.09 14.76 -0.15
N LEU A 160 0.86 13.71 -0.47
CA LEU A 160 2.27 13.84 -0.86
C LEU A 160 2.43 14.77 -2.08
N PHE A 161 1.59 14.61 -3.10
CA PHE A 161 1.59 15.47 -4.27
C PHE A 161 1.27 16.92 -3.91
N LEU A 162 0.16 17.16 -3.20
CA LEU A 162 -0.29 18.51 -2.86
C LEU A 162 0.70 19.23 -1.93
N ILE A 163 1.34 18.56 -0.98
CA ILE A 163 2.42 19.16 -0.17
C ILE A 163 3.55 19.70 -1.06
N LYS A 164 3.85 19.01 -2.17
CA LYS A 164 4.95 19.40 -3.06
C LYS A 164 4.62 20.60 -3.93
N VAL A 165 3.38 20.68 -4.42
CA VAL A 165 3.04 21.63 -5.48
C VAL A 165 2.05 22.72 -5.08
N VAL A 166 1.36 22.59 -3.94
CA VAL A 166 0.42 23.60 -3.42
C VAL A 166 1.06 24.37 -2.29
N ASP A 167 1.00 25.69 -2.36
CA ASP A 167 1.41 26.58 -1.28
C ASP A 167 0.17 27.11 -0.54
N PRO A 168 0.21 27.20 0.80
CA PRO A 168 -0.95 27.59 1.61
C PRO A 168 -1.42 29.03 1.34
N ASP A 169 -0.53 29.89 0.83
CA ASP A 169 -0.83 31.30 0.53
C ASP A 169 -1.38 31.50 -0.90
N GLU A 170 -1.45 30.45 -1.72
CA GLU A 170 -2.10 30.54 -3.02
C GLU A 170 -3.59 30.78 -2.84
N LYS A 171 -4.11 31.79 -3.54
CA LYS A 171 -5.53 32.14 -3.51
C LYS A 171 -6.41 30.95 -3.93
N GLU A 172 -6.02 30.27 -5.00
CA GLU A 172 -6.80 29.21 -5.62
C GLU A 172 -5.89 28.26 -6.41
N VAL A 173 -6.13 26.96 -6.27
CA VAL A 173 -5.47 25.90 -7.04
C VAL A 173 -6.53 24.98 -7.62
N HIS A 174 -6.65 24.95 -8.95
CA HIS A 174 -7.58 24.08 -9.65
C HIS A 174 -7.01 22.69 -9.83
N ILE A 175 -7.84 21.67 -9.64
CA ILE A 175 -7.46 20.25 -9.71
C ILE A 175 -8.44 19.51 -10.58
N ILE A 176 -7.97 19.04 -11.74
CA ILE A 176 -8.70 18.10 -12.59
C ILE A 176 -8.32 16.69 -12.16
N TYR A 177 -9.31 15.86 -11.83
CA TYR A 177 -9.09 14.48 -11.38
C TYR A 177 -9.86 13.48 -12.22
N ALA A 178 -9.15 12.84 -13.16
CA ALA A 178 -9.63 11.71 -13.97
C ALA A 178 -9.58 10.38 -13.19
N GLY A 179 -10.65 9.58 -13.27
CA GLY A 179 -10.74 8.32 -12.52
C GLY A 179 -10.95 8.55 -11.02
N SER A 180 -11.71 9.57 -10.67
CA SER A 180 -11.85 10.07 -9.29
C SER A 180 -12.87 9.33 -8.41
N ALA A 181 -13.70 8.43 -8.96
CA ALA A 181 -14.72 7.74 -8.17
C ALA A 181 -14.15 6.53 -7.39
N ARG A 182 -14.73 6.17 -6.24
CA ARG A 182 -15.87 6.81 -5.55
C ARG A 182 -15.49 8.12 -4.84
N GLY A 183 -14.19 8.40 -4.67
CA GLY A 183 -13.68 9.68 -4.15
C GLY A 183 -13.86 9.88 -2.65
N ASP A 184 -13.92 8.82 -1.83
CA ASP A 184 -14.17 8.92 -0.38
C ASP A 184 -13.12 9.74 0.36
N ASN A 185 -11.88 9.71 -0.13
CA ASN A 185 -10.75 10.48 0.37
C ASN A 185 -10.79 11.98 -0.01
N ILE A 186 -11.51 12.36 -1.07
CA ILE A 186 -11.49 13.72 -1.63
C ILE A 186 -12.07 14.75 -0.64
N LEU A 187 -13.09 14.39 0.14
CA LEU A 187 -13.65 15.27 1.16
C LEU A 187 -12.62 15.67 2.21
N LEU A 188 -11.82 14.70 2.66
CA LEU A 188 -10.75 14.97 3.61
C LEU A 188 -9.60 15.76 2.95
N LEU A 189 -9.29 15.48 1.68
CA LEU A 189 -8.30 16.27 0.93
C LEU A 189 -8.73 17.74 0.79
N ALA A 190 -10.01 17.99 0.49
CA ALA A 190 -10.56 19.35 0.41
C ALA A 190 -10.40 20.08 1.75
N GLU A 191 -10.76 19.43 2.88
CA GLU A 191 -10.56 19.97 4.24
C GLU A 191 -9.08 20.22 4.58
N MET A 192 -8.18 19.36 4.11
CA MET A 192 -6.73 19.50 4.36
C MET A 192 -6.10 20.62 3.53
N PHE A 193 -6.60 20.87 2.33
CA PHE A 193 -6.06 21.84 1.38
C PHE A 193 -7.18 22.83 0.94
N PRO A 194 -7.53 23.81 1.78
CA PRO A 194 -8.74 24.64 1.64
C PRO A 194 -8.72 25.57 0.42
N ASN A 195 -7.54 25.85 -0.15
CA ASN A 195 -7.38 26.64 -1.35
C ASN A 195 -7.50 25.82 -2.65
N THR A 196 -7.86 24.55 -2.56
CA THR A 196 -8.03 23.68 -3.73
C THR A 196 -9.46 23.64 -4.25
N ILE A 197 -9.62 23.59 -5.56
CA ILE A 197 -10.90 23.49 -6.27
C ILE A 197 -10.88 22.28 -7.19
N TRP A 198 -11.89 21.43 -7.09
CA TRP A 198 -11.91 20.09 -7.65
C TRP A 198 -12.90 19.95 -8.82
N TYR A 199 -12.41 19.36 -9.90
CA TYR A 199 -13.16 18.96 -11.09
C TYR A 199 -13.02 17.44 -11.24
N LEU A 200 -14.08 16.71 -10.89
CA LEU A 200 -14.06 15.27 -10.71
C LEU A 200 -14.70 14.58 -11.91
N VAL A 201 -13.97 13.69 -12.57
CA VAL A 201 -14.47 12.94 -13.73
C VAL A 201 -14.26 11.45 -13.52
N ASP A 202 -15.34 10.67 -13.60
CA ASP A 202 -15.30 9.20 -13.59
C ASP A 202 -16.65 8.64 -14.10
N PRO A 203 -16.68 7.56 -14.90
CA PRO A 203 -17.94 6.95 -15.34
C PRO A 203 -18.75 6.33 -14.19
N ARG A 204 -18.10 5.99 -13.07
CA ARG A 204 -18.75 5.41 -11.88
C ARG A 204 -19.28 6.53 -10.98
N PRO A 205 -20.34 6.26 -10.20
CA PRO A 205 -20.88 7.26 -9.27
C PRO A 205 -19.90 7.60 -8.14
N HIS A 206 -19.81 8.88 -7.81
CA HIS A 206 -19.06 9.38 -6.65
C HIS A 206 -19.85 9.18 -5.34
N ASN A 207 -19.17 9.36 -4.21
CA ASN A 207 -19.80 9.36 -2.90
C ASN A 207 -20.89 10.45 -2.84
N LYS A 208 -22.08 10.12 -2.34
CA LYS A 208 -23.22 11.05 -2.20
C LYS A 208 -22.85 12.37 -1.51
N LYS A 209 -21.93 12.34 -0.55
CA LYS A 209 -21.46 13.54 0.16
C LYS A 209 -20.72 14.53 -0.75
N LEU A 210 -20.05 14.07 -1.80
CA LEU A 210 -19.42 14.98 -2.77
C LEU A 210 -20.47 15.79 -3.53
N TYR A 211 -21.62 15.19 -3.88
CA TYR A 211 -22.72 15.92 -4.52
C TYR A 211 -23.36 16.95 -3.59
N THR A 212 -23.39 16.73 -2.27
CA THR A 212 -23.86 17.75 -1.31
C THR A 212 -22.95 18.98 -1.24
N LYS A 213 -21.73 18.87 -1.78
CA LYS A 213 -20.71 19.91 -1.85
C LYS A 213 -20.58 20.53 -3.24
N LEU A 214 -21.32 20.02 -4.23
CA LEU A 214 -21.26 20.50 -5.60
C LEU A 214 -21.92 21.87 -5.72
N ASN A 215 -21.13 22.94 -5.73
CA ASN A 215 -21.55 24.29 -6.09
C ASN A 215 -20.33 25.21 -6.28
N ASN A 216 -20.51 26.34 -6.96
CA ASN A 216 -19.42 27.30 -7.25
C ASN A 216 -18.96 28.14 -6.04
N LYS A 217 -19.39 27.80 -4.82
CA LYS A 217 -18.99 28.48 -3.56
C LYS A 217 -18.27 27.53 -2.60
N ASP A 218 -18.15 26.25 -2.93
CA ASP A 218 -17.45 25.22 -2.15
C ASP A 218 -16.33 24.63 -3.03
N GLN A 219 -15.48 23.77 -2.47
CA GLN A 219 -14.29 23.27 -3.18
C GLN A 219 -14.62 22.29 -4.31
N ILE A 220 -15.84 21.74 -4.37
CA ILE A 220 -16.25 20.80 -5.41
C ILE A 220 -17.04 21.55 -6.48
N HIS A 221 -16.38 21.93 -7.57
CA HIS A 221 -16.99 22.74 -8.64
C HIS A 221 -17.66 21.91 -9.72
N GLU A 222 -17.18 20.70 -9.97
CA GLU A 222 -17.72 19.88 -11.05
C GLU A 222 -17.61 18.39 -10.74
N ILE A 223 -18.66 17.64 -11.07
CA ILE A 223 -18.67 16.18 -11.06
C ILE A 223 -19.27 15.72 -12.40
N LEU A 224 -18.47 15.07 -13.23
CA LEU A 224 -18.89 14.49 -14.51
C LEU A 224 -18.90 12.97 -14.41
N LYS A 225 -20.05 12.36 -14.74
CA LYS A 225 -20.22 10.90 -14.75
C LYS A 225 -19.90 10.32 -16.13
N GLU A 226 -18.67 10.51 -16.59
CA GLU A 226 -18.22 10.21 -17.96
C GLU A 226 -16.81 9.61 -17.95
N TYR A 227 -16.44 8.92 -19.04
CA TYR A 227 -15.04 8.57 -19.28
C TYR A 227 -14.25 9.85 -19.58
N PHE A 228 -13.03 9.96 -19.05
CA PHE A 228 -12.14 11.05 -19.42
C PHE A 228 -11.61 10.80 -20.83
N THR A 229 -11.80 11.76 -21.74
CA THR A 229 -11.41 11.66 -23.15
C THR A 229 -10.62 12.89 -23.57
N ASP A 230 -10.04 12.86 -24.77
CA ASP A 230 -9.35 14.02 -25.35
C ASP A 230 -10.27 15.24 -25.49
N ASP A 231 -11.57 15.06 -25.73
CA ASP A 231 -12.51 16.18 -25.82
C ASP A 231 -12.80 16.79 -24.44
N ILE A 232 -12.85 15.98 -23.38
CA ILE A 232 -12.91 16.48 -22.00
C ILE A 232 -11.61 17.22 -21.66
N ALA A 233 -10.45 16.70 -22.05
CA ALA A 233 -9.16 17.36 -21.88
C ALA A 233 -9.13 18.73 -22.59
N LYS A 234 -9.62 18.80 -23.84
CA LYS A 234 -9.74 20.06 -24.60
C LYS A 234 -10.71 21.04 -23.95
N ARG A 235 -11.86 20.56 -23.43
CA ARG A 235 -12.80 21.38 -22.67
C ARG A 235 -12.12 22.05 -21.47
N TYR A 236 -11.31 21.31 -20.72
CA TYR A 236 -10.57 21.89 -19.61
C TYR A 236 -9.45 22.82 -20.06
N SER A 237 -8.74 22.48 -21.14
CA SER A 237 -7.73 23.37 -21.75
C SER A 237 -8.33 24.74 -22.10
N GLU A 238 -9.46 24.77 -22.81
CA GLU A 238 -10.14 26.02 -23.16
C GLU A 238 -10.71 26.75 -21.93
N LYS A 239 -11.29 26.02 -20.97
CA LYS A 239 -11.79 26.60 -19.70
C LYS A 239 -10.68 27.32 -18.92
N PHE A 240 -9.45 26.84 -19.01
CA PHE A 240 -8.31 27.31 -18.23
C PHE A 240 -7.25 28.06 -19.05
N LYS A 241 -7.55 28.39 -20.32
CA LYS A 241 -6.61 28.98 -21.28
C LYS A 241 -5.94 30.26 -20.79
N ASN A 242 -6.70 31.13 -20.11
CA ASN A 242 -6.24 32.41 -19.56
C ASN A 242 -6.26 32.42 -18.03
N ARG A 243 -6.00 31.26 -17.40
CA ARG A 243 -6.00 31.16 -15.93
C ARG A 243 -4.87 31.98 -15.33
N ASN A 244 -5.16 32.62 -14.19
CA ASN A 244 -4.18 33.27 -13.32
C ASN A 244 -3.80 32.41 -12.10
N HIS A 245 -4.41 31.24 -11.99
CA HIS A 245 -4.29 30.33 -10.84
C HIS A 245 -3.66 29.02 -11.26
N LYS A 246 -3.02 28.33 -10.30
CA LYS A 246 -2.33 27.08 -10.54
C LYS A 246 -3.33 25.99 -10.99
N LEU A 247 -2.95 25.17 -11.96
CA LEU A 247 -3.74 24.05 -12.46
C LEU A 247 -2.96 22.75 -12.31
N LEU A 248 -3.58 21.79 -11.63
CA LEU A 248 -3.05 20.47 -11.40
C LEU A 248 -3.90 19.43 -12.11
N PHE A 249 -3.27 18.35 -12.55
CA PHE A 249 -3.96 17.20 -13.14
C PHE A 249 -3.56 15.89 -12.44
N LEU A 250 -4.56 15.19 -11.90
CA LEU A 250 -4.40 13.85 -11.34
C LEU A 250 -5.14 12.84 -12.22
N SER A 251 -4.56 11.65 -12.33
CA SER A 251 -5.24 10.53 -12.97
C SER A 251 -5.04 9.22 -12.21
N ASP A 252 -6.15 8.51 -12.02
CA ASP A 252 -6.18 7.13 -11.53
C ASP A 252 -7.05 6.22 -12.40
N ILE A 253 -7.12 6.52 -13.71
CA ILE A 253 -7.85 5.67 -14.66
C ILE A 253 -7.30 4.24 -14.68
N ARG A 254 -8.18 3.28 -14.92
CA ARG A 254 -7.82 1.87 -15.05
C ARG A 254 -8.89 1.11 -15.81
N GLU A 255 -8.52 0.64 -17.00
CA GLU A 255 -9.36 -0.28 -17.78
C GLU A 255 -9.06 -1.76 -17.46
N GLY A 256 -7.84 -2.06 -17.03
CA GLY A 256 -7.40 -3.44 -16.73
C GLY A 256 -6.11 -3.52 -15.93
N THR A 257 -5.53 -4.71 -15.86
CA THR A 257 -4.20 -4.98 -15.25
C THR A 257 -3.16 -5.42 -16.25
N GLU A 258 -3.60 -5.88 -17.41
CA GLU A 258 -2.80 -6.33 -18.53
C GLU A 258 -1.88 -5.20 -19.00
N ASP A 259 -0.66 -5.54 -19.42
CA ASP A 259 0.36 -4.55 -19.77
C ASP A 259 -0.09 -3.63 -20.90
N GLU A 260 -0.67 -4.17 -21.96
CA GLU A 260 -1.22 -3.40 -23.09
C GLU A 260 -2.16 -2.29 -22.61
N LYS A 261 -3.15 -2.63 -21.77
CA LYS A 261 -4.10 -1.66 -21.22
C LYS A 261 -3.44 -0.67 -20.28
N VAL A 262 -2.44 -1.08 -19.51
CA VAL A 262 -1.74 -0.16 -18.60
C VAL A 262 -0.91 0.84 -19.38
N LEU A 263 -0.17 0.40 -20.39
CA LEU A 263 0.64 1.28 -21.24
C LEU A 263 -0.26 2.23 -22.03
N ALA A 264 -1.37 1.75 -22.60
CA ALA A 264 -2.37 2.60 -23.26
C ALA A 264 -2.94 3.68 -22.31
N ASN A 265 -3.27 3.31 -21.06
CA ASN A 265 -3.73 4.27 -20.06
C ASN A 265 -2.66 5.31 -19.70
N GLN A 266 -1.39 4.93 -19.67
CA GLN A 266 -0.27 5.85 -19.43
C GLN A 266 -0.12 6.84 -20.59
N GLU A 267 -0.19 6.37 -21.83
CA GLU A 267 -0.17 7.24 -23.01
C GLU A 267 -1.34 8.22 -23.03
N SER A 268 -2.56 7.76 -22.71
CA SER A 268 -3.72 8.65 -22.56
C SER A 268 -3.48 9.73 -21.50
N ASN A 269 -2.91 9.36 -20.34
CA ASN A 269 -2.58 10.32 -19.29
C ASN A 269 -1.54 11.35 -19.75
N ALA A 270 -0.51 10.95 -20.49
CA ALA A 270 0.49 11.85 -21.05
C ALA A 270 -0.11 12.75 -22.13
N ASN A 271 -0.98 12.22 -22.99
CA ASN A 271 -1.71 13.00 -23.99
C ASN A 271 -2.59 14.08 -23.34
N TRP A 272 -3.35 13.71 -22.31
CA TRP A 272 -4.19 14.67 -21.58
C TRP A 272 -3.37 15.73 -20.86
N HIS A 273 -2.20 15.37 -20.32
CA HIS A 273 -1.27 16.36 -19.79
C HIS A 273 -0.86 17.39 -20.87
N ARG A 274 -0.51 16.95 -22.08
CA ARG A 274 -0.16 17.85 -23.20
C ARG A 274 -1.34 18.72 -23.64
N ILE A 275 -2.56 18.19 -23.66
CA ILE A 275 -3.76 18.94 -24.05
C ILE A 275 -4.12 19.99 -22.98
N ILE A 276 -4.12 19.60 -21.71
CA ILE A 276 -4.56 20.43 -20.58
C ILE A 276 -3.52 21.50 -20.24
N GLN A 277 -2.23 21.24 -20.47
CA GLN A 277 -1.12 22.13 -20.08
C GLN A 277 -1.15 22.54 -18.59
N PRO A 278 -1.29 21.57 -17.65
CA PRO A 278 -1.27 21.87 -16.22
C PRO A 278 0.14 22.26 -15.77
N ASP A 279 0.26 22.95 -14.64
CA ASP A 279 1.57 23.27 -14.07
C ASP A 279 2.28 22.00 -13.59
N PHE A 280 1.50 21.07 -13.02
CA PHE A 280 1.98 19.76 -12.61
C PHE A 280 0.93 18.67 -12.85
N SER A 281 1.41 17.46 -13.13
CA SER A 281 0.57 16.27 -13.10
C SER A 281 1.13 15.18 -12.22
N TYR A 282 0.23 14.44 -11.57
CA TYR A 282 0.60 13.30 -10.75
C TYR A 282 -0.15 12.06 -11.23
N LEU A 283 0.58 11.24 -11.98
CA LEU A 283 0.02 10.20 -12.81
C LEU A 283 0.43 8.83 -12.30
N LYS A 284 -0.45 7.85 -12.52
CA LYS A 284 -0.14 6.44 -12.29
C LYS A 284 0.95 5.99 -13.28
N PHE A 285 1.96 5.27 -12.78
CA PHE A 285 3.07 4.80 -13.61
C PHE A 285 3.55 3.40 -13.21
N ARG A 286 3.79 2.53 -14.19
CA ARG A 286 4.60 1.31 -14.11
C ARG A 286 5.11 0.94 -15.50
N CYS A 287 6.25 0.27 -15.56
CA CYS A 287 6.65 -0.44 -16.77
C CYS A 287 5.80 -1.71 -16.95
N GLY A 288 5.70 -2.19 -18.19
CA GLY A 288 5.17 -3.53 -18.48
C GLY A 288 6.03 -4.62 -17.83
N TYR A 289 5.44 -5.78 -17.57
CA TYR A 289 6.12 -7.00 -17.13
C TYR A 289 6.78 -7.74 -18.29
N GLU A 290 6.10 -7.83 -19.43
CA GLU A 290 6.50 -8.67 -20.58
C GLU A 290 6.88 -7.85 -21.83
N SER A 291 7.27 -6.59 -21.65
CA SER A 291 7.60 -5.67 -22.76
C SER A 291 9.10 -5.63 -23.11
N ASP A 292 9.44 -4.98 -24.22
CA ASP A 292 10.82 -4.69 -24.62
C ASP A 292 11.65 -4.13 -23.47
N LYS A 293 12.95 -4.47 -23.41
CA LYS A 293 13.85 -4.01 -22.33
C LYS A 293 13.88 -2.50 -22.11
N ILE A 294 13.54 -1.72 -23.14
CA ILE A 294 13.49 -0.27 -23.11
C ILE A 294 12.05 0.18 -23.31
N TYR A 295 11.50 0.87 -22.30
CA TYR A 295 10.20 1.54 -22.39
C TYR A 295 10.39 3.03 -22.66
N LYS A 296 10.00 3.47 -23.86
CA LYS A 296 9.98 4.88 -24.26
C LYS A 296 8.76 5.57 -23.66
N TYR A 297 8.99 6.61 -22.87
CA TYR A 297 7.95 7.41 -22.24
C TYR A 297 8.51 8.81 -21.92
N TYR A 298 8.15 9.39 -20.79
CA TYR A 298 8.56 10.73 -20.38
C TYR A 298 9.27 10.73 -19.03
N LYS A 299 10.24 11.62 -18.89
CA LYS A 299 10.99 11.85 -17.66
C LYS A 299 10.10 12.50 -16.61
N GLY A 300 10.17 12.01 -15.38
CA GLY A 300 9.49 12.61 -14.25
C GLY A 300 10.04 12.10 -12.93
N GLU A 301 9.73 12.81 -11.85
CA GLU A 301 10.10 12.32 -10.52
C GLU A 301 9.13 11.19 -10.11
N ILE A 302 9.68 9.99 -9.94
CA ILE A 302 8.89 8.80 -9.58
C ILE A 302 8.92 8.60 -8.06
N TYR A 303 7.74 8.61 -7.45
CA TYR A 303 7.51 8.44 -6.02
C TYR A 303 6.96 7.06 -5.68
N LEU A 304 7.52 6.46 -4.63
CA LEU A 304 7.10 5.16 -4.11
C LEU A 304 5.78 5.28 -3.35
N GLN A 305 4.92 4.27 -3.46
CA GLN A 305 3.57 4.30 -2.89
C GLN A 305 3.51 3.58 -1.53
N VAL A 306 2.80 4.20 -0.58
CA VAL A 306 2.43 3.59 0.70
C VAL A 306 1.20 2.70 0.56
N TYR A 307 1.16 1.57 1.27
CA TYR A 307 0.00 0.65 1.30
C TYR A 307 -0.43 0.13 -0.09
N ALA A 308 0.50 0.11 -1.05
CA ALA A 308 0.32 -0.54 -2.34
C ALA A 308 0.21 -2.07 -2.18
N PRO A 309 -0.29 -2.82 -3.18
CA PRO A 309 -0.19 -4.28 -3.18
C PRO A 309 1.26 -4.73 -2.96
N ALA A 310 1.44 -5.85 -2.24
CA ALA A 310 2.75 -6.26 -1.73
C ALA A 310 3.83 -6.52 -2.80
N SER A 311 3.43 -6.85 -4.04
CA SER A 311 4.33 -7.09 -5.17
C SER A 311 4.15 -6.06 -6.29
N SER A 312 3.52 -4.92 -6.01
CA SER A 312 3.21 -3.93 -7.05
C SER A 312 4.45 -3.18 -7.51
N THR A 313 4.65 -3.10 -8.82
CA THR A 313 5.62 -2.19 -9.46
C THR A 313 5.00 -0.84 -9.82
N GLU A 314 3.76 -0.57 -9.38
CA GLU A 314 3.09 0.70 -9.58
C GLU A 314 3.70 1.77 -8.68
N ALA A 315 4.02 2.91 -9.28
CA ALA A 315 4.50 4.13 -8.65
C ALA A 315 3.63 5.32 -9.09
N ARG A 316 4.00 6.52 -8.65
CA ARG A 316 3.42 7.77 -9.12
C ARG A 316 4.49 8.65 -9.73
N ILE A 317 4.26 9.12 -10.95
CA ILE A 317 5.18 10.00 -11.65
C ILE A 317 4.66 11.43 -11.59
N LEU A 318 5.54 12.35 -11.16
CA LEU A 318 5.30 13.78 -11.15
C LEU A 318 5.88 14.38 -12.43
N PHE A 319 5.00 14.93 -13.27
CA PHE A 319 5.38 15.74 -14.42
C PHE A 319 5.26 17.22 -14.11
N LYS A 320 6.20 17.98 -14.66
CA LYS A 320 6.06 19.44 -14.86
C LYS A 320 5.32 19.68 -16.17
N LYS A 321 4.97 20.92 -16.44
CA LYS A 321 4.24 21.34 -17.65
C LYS A 321 4.81 20.81 -18.98
N GLU A 322 6.12 20.84 -19.14
CA GLU A 322 6.78 20.32 -20.35
C GLU A 322 7.22 18.88 -20.14
N LEU A 323 6.91 18.02 -21.11
CA LEU A 323 7.32 16.63 -21.11
C LEU A 323 8.63 16.46 -21.89
N GLU A 324 9.59 15.77 -21.27
CA GLU A 324 10.88 15.39 -21.87
C GLU A 324 10.85 13.89 -22.17
N ASP A 325 11.13 13.49 -23.42
CA ASP A 325 11.24 12.08 -23.80
C ASP A 325 12.30 11.36 -22.95
N TYR A 326 12.04 10.11 -22.58
CA TYR A 326 12.93 9.31 -21.75
C TYR A 326 12.79 7.81 -22.01
N GLU A 327 13.89 7.09 -21.82
CA GLU A 327 13.96 5.64 -21.98
C GLU A 327 14.17 4.96 -20.63
N TYR A 328 13.19 4.18 -20.19
CA TYR A 328 13.26 3.40 -18.96
C TYR A 328 13.79 1.99 -19.26
N ASN A 329 14.84 1.57 -18.57
CA ASN A 329 15.23 0.16 -18.55
C ASN A 329 14.25 -0.62 -17.65
N ILE A 330 13.54 -1.59 -18.25
CA ILE A 330 12.49 -2.35 -17.57
C ILE A 330 13.07 -3.28 -16.50
N ASP A 331 14.18 -3.96 -16.79
CA ASP A 331 14.86 -4.86 -15.85
C ASP A 331 15.31 -4.08 -14.60
N GLU A 332 15.87 -2.89 -14.81
CA GLU A 332 16.24 -1.97 -13.72
C GLU A 332 15.01 -1.53 -12.92
N TYR A 333 13.96 -1.08 -13.60
CA TYR A 333 12.74 -0.59 -12.96
C TYR A 333 12.09 -1.66 -12.09
N GLN A 334 11.87 -2.83 -12.66
CA GLN A 334 11.24 -3.94 -11.96
C GLN A 334 12.14 -4.50 -10.86
N GLY A 335 13.45 -4.62 -11.09
CA GLY A 335 14.42 -5.06 -10.11
C GLY A 335 14.49 -4.15 -8.87
N LYS A 336 14.55 -2.83 -9.07
CA LYS A 336 14.45 -1.84 -8.00
C LYS A 336 13.14 -1.96 -7.23
N MET A 337 12.01 -2.10 -7.92
CA MET A 337 10.70 -2.24 -7.29
C MET A 337 10.54 -3.57 -6.54
N LEU A 338 11.16 -4.65 -7.02
CA LEU A 338 11.22 -5.92 -6.30
C LEU A 338 12.02 -5.79 -5.01
N TYR A 339 13.23 -5.20 -5.09
CA TYR A 339 14.06 -4.95 -3.92
C TYR A 339 13.34 -4.09 -2.88
N PHE A 340 12.70 -3.00 -3.34
CA PHE A 340 11.87 -2.17 -2.48
C PHE A 340 10.79 -2.99 -1.78
N ASN A 341 9.98 -3.74 -2.53
CA ASN A 341 8.85 -4.48 -1.98
C ASN A 341 9.25 -5.62 -1.03
N ARG A 342 10.35 -6.33 -1.32
CA ARG A 342 10.73 -7.55 -0.60
C ARG A 342 11.76 -7.35 0.50
N VAL A 343 12.52 -6.25 0.44
CA VAL A 343 13.61 -5.96 1.39
C VAL A 343 13.32 -4.68 2.14
N ILE A 344 13.23 -3.53 1.47
CA ILE A 344 13.10 -2.22 2.15
C ILE A 344 11.74 -2.07 2.85
N ARG A 345 10.64 -2.40 2.15
CA ARG A 345 9.29 -2.16 2.63
C ARG A 345 8.93 -2.91 3.93
N PRO A 346 9.25 -4.21 4.08
CA PRO A 346 9.03 -4.94 5.33
C PRO A 346 10.16 -4.76 6.37
N SER A 347 11.21 -3.98 6.07
CA SER A 347 12.29 -3.72 7.03
C SER A 347 11.88 -2.80 8.17
N TYR A 348 12.78 -2.63 9.15
CA TYR A 348 12.59 -1.69 10.25
C TYR A 348 13.02 -0.28 9.86
N HIS A 349 12.15 0.68 10.11
CA HIS A 349 12.37 2.11 9.90
C HIS A 349 12.16 2.89 11.19
N LYS A 350 12.93 3.98 11.35
CA LYS A 350 12.77 4.87 12.50
C LYS A 350 11.47 5.68 12.37
N THR A 351 10.54 5.50 13.29
CA THR A 351 9.22 6.16 13.27
C THR A 351 9.21 7.47 14.06
N LEU A 352 8.19 8.29 13.81
CA LEU A 352 7.87 9.50 14.58
C LEU A 352 6.86 9.26 15.71
N PHE A 353 6.43 8.02 15.91
CA PHE A 353 5.44 7.62 16.91
C PHE A 353 5.95 6.40 17.67
N LYS A 354 5.49 6.24 18.92
CA LYS A 354 5.81 5.06 19.71
C LYS A 354 5.10 3.83 19.13
N GLU A 355 5.81 2.73 19.09
CA GLU A 355 5.29 1.44 18.66
C GLU A 355 3.99 1.09 19.41
N ASN A 356 3.06 0.47 18.70
CA ASN A 356 1.80 0.01 19.27
C ASN A 356 1.21 -1.14 18.43
N TYR A 357 0.10 -1.69 18.89
CA TYR A 357 -0.58 -2.79 18.20
C TYR A 357 -1.19 -2.41 16.83
N TYR A 358 -1.34 -1.11 16.55
CA TYR A 358 -1.98 -0.57 15.36
C TYR A 358 -0.99 -0.19 14.25
N PHE A 359 -0.08 0.74 14.54
CA PHE A 359 1.01 1.16 13.65
C PHE A 359 2.35 0.66 14.17
N ASP A 360 3.23 0.29 13.25
CA ASP A 360 4.53 -0.32 13.52
C ASP A 360 5.66 0.39 12.74
N HIS A 361 6.85 -0.19 12.77
CA HIS A 361 8.06 0.34 12.17
C HIS A 361 8.26 -0.06 10.70
N CYS A 362 7.22 -0.54 10.00
CA CYS A 362 7.33 -0.80 8.56
C CYS A 362 7.44 0.50 7.76
N TYR A 363 7.82 0.37 6.49
CA TYR A 363 7.92 1.50 5.58
C TYR A 363 6.60 2.28 5.46
N ASP A 364 5.48 1.59 5.27
CA ASP A 364 4.18 2.24 5.01
C ASP A 364 3.72 3.11 6.19
N CYS A 365 3.78 2.58 7.41
CA CYS A 365 3.43 3.29 8.64
C CYS A 365 4.39 4.46 8.90
N THR A 366 5.69 4.25 8.68
CA THR A 366 6.70 5.29 8.87
C THR A 366 6.51 6.42 7.87
N TYR A 367 6.33 6.11 6.58
CA TYR A 367 6.13 7.13 5.55
C TYR A 367 4.85 7.92 5.79
N PHE A 368 3.76 7.25 6.20
CA PHE A 368 2.53 7.94 6.58
C PHE A 368 2.81 8.99 7.68
N SER A 369 3.59 8.65 8.70
CA SER A 369 3.95 9.61 9.75
C SER A 369 4.76 10.81 9.22
N TYR A 370 5.67 10.58 8.27
CA TYR A 370 6.43 11.66 7.61
C TYR A 370 5.56 12.54 6.72
N ILE A 371 4.62 11.96 5.97
CA ILE A 371 3.66 12.71 5.15
C ILE A 371 2.84 13.66 6.05
N ILE A 372 2.35 13.16 7.19
CA ILE A 372 1.59 13.99 8.14
C ILE A 372 2.48 15.04 8.81
N LYS A 373 3.72 14.72 9.19
CA LYS A 373 4.67 15.72 9.68
C LYS A 373 4.88 16.84 8.67
N ASN A 374 5.10 16.49 7.40
CA ASN A 374 5.35 17.47 6.33
C ASN A 374 4.11 18.32 6.05
N TYR A 375 2.91 17.72 6.08
CA TYR A 375 1.66 18.45 5.99
C TYR A 375 1.54 19.48 7.13
N LEU A 376 1.68 19.06 8.39
CA LEU A 376 1.56 19.95 9.55
C LEU A 376 2.60 21.06 9.56
N SER A 377 3.79 20.78 9.01
CA SER A 377 4.85 21.78 8.87
C SER A 377 4.51 22.83 7.81
N LYS A 378 3.96 22.42 6.65
CA LYS A 378 3.68 23.33 5.53
C LYS A 378 2.35 24.05 5.68
N PHE A 379 1.33 23.38 6.20
CA PHE A 379 -0.04 23.88 6.37
C PHE A 379 -0.38 24.10 7.85
N SER A 380 0.54 24.69 8.62
CA SER A 380 0.39 24.86 10.08
C SER A 380 -0.84 25.68 10.48
N ASN A 381 -1.25 26.63 9.65
CA ASN A 381 -2.43 27.49 9.84
C ASN A 381 -3.75 26.79 9.49
N VAL A 382 -3.68 25.66 8.79
CA VAL A 382 -4.83 24.88 8.34
C VAL A 382 -4.71 23.47 8.91
N ASN A 383 -5.44 23.22 9.99
CA ASN A 383 -5.44 21.89 10.61
C ASN A 383 -6.87 21.41 10.86
N PRO A 384 -7.45 20.62 9.93
CA PRO A 384 -8.80 20.08 10.11
C PRO A 384 -8.91 19.09 11.28
N PHE A 385 -7.78 18.70 11.88
CA PHE A 385 -7.69 17.80 13.03
C PHE A 385 -7.67 18.54 14.39
N SER A 386 -7.61 19.88 14.40
CA SER A 386 -7.42 20.68 15.62
C SER A 386 -8.64 20.72 16.57
N ASN A 387 -9.86 20.56 16.05
CA ASN A 387 -11.12 20.72 16.81
C ASN A 387 -11.91 19.42 17.03
N GLN A 388 -11.34 18.27 16.72
CA GLN A 388 -12.11 17.02 16.72
C GLN A 388 -12.10 16.33 18.10
N LYS A 389 -13.28 16.27 18.74
CA LYS A 389 -13.53 15.44 19.93
C LYS A 389 -13.53 13.97 19.51
N HIS A 390 -12.56 13.18 19.96
CA HIS A 390 -12.62 11.72 19.83
C HIS A 390 -13.79 11.18 20.66
N LYS A 391 -14.84 10.66 20.00
CA LYS A 391 -15.86 9.83 20.67
C LYS A 391 -15.14 8.62 21.28
N GLY A 392 -15.01 8.62 22.61
CA GLY A 392 -14.33 7.56 23.39
C GLY A 392 -13.09 8.00 24.17
N SER A 393 -12.69 9.28 24.13
CA SER A 393 -11.65 9.80 25.02
C SER A 393 -12.27 10.75 26.05
N THR A 394 -12.21 10.37 27.33
CA THR A 394 -12.62 11.20 28.48
C THR A 394 -11.64 12.35 28.76
N ASN A 395 -10.61 12.54 27.94
CA ASN A 395 -9.64 13.61 28.09
C ASN A 395 -9.74 14.61 26.94
N ASN A 396 -10.10 15.85 27.27
CA ASN A 396 -10.10 17.04 26.40
C ASN A 396 -8.69 17.44 25.93
N LYS A 397 -7.92 16.55 25.28
CA LYS A 397 -6.67 16.91 24.63
C LYS A 397 -6.90 17.09 23.12
N LYS A 398 -6.72 18.33 22.65
CA LYS A 398 -6.57 18.70 21.24
C LYS A 398 -5.57 17.73 20.59
N SER A 399 -5.99 16.92 19.61
CA SER A 399 -5.09 15.95 18.97
C SER A 399 -4.08 16.67 18.07
N LYS A 400 -2.92 17.02 18.62
CA LYS A 400 -1.79 17.59 17.86
C LYS A 400 -0.70 16.56 17.52
N ASP A 401 -0.73 15.37 18.11
CA ASP A 401 0.30 14.37 17.81
C ASP A 401 -0.01 13.62 16.50
N ILE A 402 1.07 13.27 15.80
CA ILE A 402 1.05 12.63 14.47
C ILE A 402 0.26 11.31 14.53
N PHE A 403 0.43 10.53 15.61
CA PHE A 403 -0.24 9.25 15.80
C PHE A 403 -1.77 9.39 15.83
N SER A 404 -2.30 10.36 16.56
CA SER A 404 -3.74 10.60 16.67
C SER A 404 -4.34 11.01 15.33
N ILE A 405 -3.63 11.82 14.55
CA ILE A 405 -4.04 12.22 13.20
C ILE A 405 -4.04 11.00 12.27
N MET A 406 -2.97 10.19 12.28
CA MET A 406 -2.92 8.96 11.49
C MET A 406 -4.10 8.04 11.81
N LYS A 407 -4.37 7.83 13.11
CA LYS A 407 -5.50 7.01 13.59
C LYS A 407 -6.86 7.61 13.22
N TYR A 408 -6.98 8.93 13.22
CA TYR A 408 -8.18 9.61 12.77
C TYR A 408 -8.44 9.33 11.29
N ILE A 409 -7.42 9.52 10.46
CA ILE A 409 -7.49 9.30 9.01
C ILE A 409 -7.85 7.84 8.70
N THR A 410 -7.21 6.87 9.36
CA THR A 410 -7.56 5.46 9.16
C THR A 410 -9.00 5.19 9.57
N ASN A 411 -9.46 5.70 10.71
CA ASN A 411 -10.86 5.55 11.14
C ASN A 411 -11.86 6.22 10.19
N TYR A 412 -11.53 7.40 9.65
CA TYR A 412 -12.34 8.12 8.69
C TYR A 412 -12.60 7.26 7.44
N LEU A 413 -11.55 6.61 6.93
CA LEU A 413 -11.63 5.73 5.77
C LEU A 413 -12.21 4.34 6.10
N CYS A 414 -11.95 3.82 7.32
CA CYS A 414 -12.49 2.53 7.82
C CYS A 414 -14.01 2.50 7.93
N LYS A 415 -14.69 3.64 8.11
CA LYS A 415 -16.17 3.65 8.16
C LYS A 415 -16.83 3.02 6.92
N HIS A 416 -16.07 2.85 5.85
CA HIS A 416 -16.51 2.24 4.60
C HIS A 416 -15.80 0.91 4.26
N SER A 417 -14.85 0.42 5.08
CA SER A 417 -14.14 -0.85 4.89
C SER A 417 -13.61 -1.38 6.23
N GLN A 418 -13.81 -2.67 6.55
CA GLN A 418 -13.24 -3.30 7.76
C GLN A 418 -11.76 -2.92 7.97
N ASP A 419 -11.36 -2.69 9.22
CA ASP A 419 -9.98 -2.31 9.58
C ASP A 419 -9.00 -3.45 9.26
N LYS A 420 -8.42 -3.39 8.05
CA LYS A 420 -7.53 -4.42 7.54
C LYS A 420 -6.19 -4.43 8.26
N ILE A 421 -5.67 -3.27 8.70
CA ILE A 421 -4.36 -3.20 9.36
C ILE A 421 -4.40 -3.88 10.71
N LYS A 422 -5.29 -3.46 11.61
CA LYS A 422 -5.34 -4.04 12.97
C LYS A 422 -5.61 -5.54 12.92
N SER A 423 -6.56 -5.95 12.07
CA SER A 423 -6.91 -7.37 11.90
C SER A 423 -5.73 -8.19 11.37
N HIS A 424 -4.98 -7.64 10.42
CA HIS A 424 -3.81 -8.31 9.84
C HIS A 424 -2.63 -8.38 10.82
N ASN A 425 -2.32 -7.28 11.51
CA ASN A 425 -1.26 -7.24 12.53
C ASN A 425 -1.55 -8.23 13.66
N ASN A 426 -2.80 -8.33 14.11
CA ASN A 426 -3.21 -9.33 15.09
C ASN A 426 -3.07 -10.76 14.53
N TYR A 427 -3.46 -10.98 13.28
CA TYR A 427 -3.30 -12.29 12.63
C TYR A 427 -1.83 -12.73 12.59
N VAL A 428 -0.91 -11.85 12.18
CA VAL A 428 0.52 -12.17 12.12
C VAL A 428 1.06 -12.46 13.52
N ARG A 429 0.78 -11.62 14.52
CA ARG A 429 1.24 -11.83 15.91
C ARG A 429 0.75 -13.15 16.50
N ASN A 430 -0.50 -13.51 16.26
CA ASN A 430 -1.07 -14.78 16.74
C ASN A 430 -0.38 -16.01 16.15
N ASN A 431 0.21 -15.89 14.96
CA ASN A 431 0.95 -16.98 14.32
C ASN A 431 2.44 -17.00 14.72
N ILE A 432 2.92 -16.01 15.48
CA ILE A 432 4.25 -16.04 16.09
C ILE A 432 4.15 -16.83 17.40
N ILE A 433 4.68 -18.05 17.39
CA ILE A 433 4.80 -18.89 18.57
C ILE A 433 5.93 -18.34 19.43
N GLN A 434 5.55 -17.79 20.57
CA GLN A 434 6.45 -17.48 21.69
C GLN A 434 6.94 -18.75 22.37
#